data_AF-A0A1G0KXG7-F1
#
_entry.id   AF-A0A1G0KXG7-F1
#
_cell.length_a   1.000
_cell.length_b   1.000
_cell.length_c   1.000
_cell.angle_alpha   90.00
_cell.angle_beta   90.00
_cell.angle_gamma   90.00
#
_symmetry.space_group_name_H-M   'P 1'
#
loop_
_entity.id
_entity.type
_entity.pdbx_description
1 polymer ?
#
loop_
_entity_poly.entity_id
_entity_poly.type
_entity_poly.pdbx_seq_one_letter_code
_entity_poly.pdbx_strand_id
1 'polypeptide(L)'
;MLNNLILQLCESFTPAELRLWLFDYKEGLAHLDALHADNDDKQYAIDAFARFEAIMRERSVLFRQCNPPATRLVEYNRQAAQPLPCCLMIVDKEVANPPIGTIC
;
A
#
# COMPACT_ATOMS: atom_id res chain seq x y z
N MET A 1 -1.16 -11.54 -13.31
CA MET A 1 -1.80 -12.05 -12.07
C MET A 1 -2.06 -10.93 -11.08
N LEU A 2 -1.08 -10.04 -10.84
CA LEU A 2 -1.22 -8.91 -9.92
C LEU A 2 -2.37 -7.95 -10.28
N ASN A 3 -2.52 -7.60 -11.56
CA ASN A 3 -3.62 -6.72 -12.01
C ASN A 3 -5.01 -7.25 -11.62
N ASN A 4 -5.32 -8.51 -11.93
CA ASN A 4 -6.63 -9.10 -11.58
C ASN A 4 -6.90 -9.07 -10.06
N LEU A 5 -5.88 -9.30 -9.24
CA LEU A 5 -6.01 -9.18 -7.78
C LEU A 5 -6.33 -7.74 -7.38
N ILE A 6 -5.62 -6.77 -7.93
CA ILE A 6 -5.83 -5.36 -7.63
C ILE A 6 -7.25 -4.92 -8.06
N LEU A 7 -7.70 -5.33 -9.24
CA LEU A 7 -9.06 -5.05 -9.72
C LEU A 7 -10.12 -5.66 -8.81
N GLN A 8 -9.96 -6.93 -8.42
CA GLN A 8 -10.86 -7.59 -7.47
C GLN A 8 -10.93 -6.87 -6.13
N LEU A 9 -9.80 -6.34 -5.65
CA LEU A 9 -9.75 -5.52 -4.44
C LEU A 9 -10.51 -4.20 -4.63
N CYS A 10 -10.34 -3.53 -5.77
CA CYS A 10 -11.05 -2.29 -6.07
C CYS A 10 -12.57 -2.50 -6.23
N GLU A 11 -12.99 -3.68 -6.71
CA GLU A 11 -14.41 -4.06 -6.81
C GLU A 11 -15.01 -4.45 -5.44
N SER A 12 -14.21 -5.01 -4.54
CA SER A 12 -14.67 -5.52 -3.24
C SER A 12 -14.66 -4.49 -2.12
N PHE A 13 -13.89 -3.40 -2.26
CA PHE A 13 -13.69 -2.39 -1.22
C PHE A 13 -13.90 -1.00 -1.77
N THR A 14 -14.46 -0.10 -0.97
CA THR A 14 -14.53 1.33 -1.29
C THR A 14 -13.21 2.04 -0.99
N PRO A 15 -12.94 3.24 -1.55
CA PRO A 15 -11.77 4.05 -1.20
C PRO A 15 -11.67 4.44 0.29
N ALA A 16 -12.80 4.40 1.01
CA ALA A 16 -12.83 4.62 2.45
C ALA A 16 -12.39 3.39 3.26
N GLU A 17 -12.42 2.20 2.67
CA GLU A 17 -12.08 0.92 3.30
C GLU A 17 -10.68 0.43 2.90
N LEU A 18 -10.24 0.75 1.69
CA LEU A 18 -8.95 0.33 1.15
C LEU A 18 -8.25 1.47 0.42
N ARG A 19 -6.98 1.67 0.74
CA ARG A 19 -6.09 2.59 0.04
C ARG A 19 -4.88 1.85 -0.51
N LEU A 20 -4.63 2.03 -1.80
CA LEU A 20 -3.58 1.32 -2.54
C LEU A 20 -2.38 2.25 -2.81
N TRP A 21 -1.19 1.72 -2.57
CA TRP A 21 0.09 2.35 -2.88
C TRP A 21 0.83 1.43 -3.85
N LEU A 22 0.86 1.78 -5.13
CA LEU A 22 1.39 0.92 -6.19
C LEU A 22 2.72 1.46 -6.72
N PHE A 23 3.73 0.59 -6.77
CA PHE A 23 5.04 0.87 -7.33
C PHE A 23 5.38 -0.11 -8.45
N ASP A 24 6.01 0.41 -9.51
CA ASP A 24 6.27 -0.27 -10.78
C ASP A 24 4.98 -0.78 -11.45
N TYR A 25 3.90 -0.01 -11.32
CA TYR A 25 2.60 -0.36 -11.84
C TYR A 25 2.14 0.67 -12.88
N LYS A 26 1.78 0.19 -14.07
CA LYS A 26 1.54 1.05 -15.24
C LYS A 26 0.08 1.47 -15.44
N GLU A 27 -0.86 0.91 -14.68
CA GLU A 27 -2.29 1.18 -14.83
C GLU A 27 -2.83 2.05 -13.69
N GLY A 28 -3.64 3.07 -14.04
CA GLY A 28 -4.29 3.95 -13.06
C GLY A 28 -5.60 3.39 -12.53
N LEU A 29 -5.87 3.57 -11.24
CA LEU A 29 -7.04 3.04 -10.52
C LEU A 29 -7.61 4.09 -9.54
N ALA A 30 -8.88 3.97 -9.18
CA ALA A 30 -9.59 4.96 -8.35
C ALA A 30 -9.17 4.94 -6.86
N HIS A 31 -8.59 3.85 -6.37
CA HIS A 31 -8.21 3.64 -4.97
C HIS A 31 -6.77 4.07 -4.64
N LEU A 32 -6.12 4.80 -5.53
CA LEU A 32 -4.69 5.10 -5.45
C LEU A 32 -4.42 6.33 -4.57
N ASP A 33 -3.69 6.11 -3.48
CA ASP A 33 -3.02 7.19 -2.74
C ASP A 33 -1.70 7.58 -3.42
N ALA A 34 -1.03 6.61 -4.05
CA ALA A 34 0.21 6.80 -4.77
C ALA A 34 0.34 5.80 -5.93
N LEU A 35 0.74 6.30 -7.09
CA LEU A 35 1.14 5.51 -8.26
C LEU A 35 2.56 5.90 -8.66
N HIS A 36 3.48 4.94 -8.65
CA HIS A 36 4.82 5.10 -9.20
C HIS A 36 4.96 4.17 -10.40
N ALA A 37 4.82 4.74 -11.61
CA ALA A 37 4.84 3.97 -12.85
C ALA A 37 6.23 3.89 -13.51
N ASP A 38 7.21 4.66 -13.02
CA ASP A 38 8.54 4.78 -13.61
C ASP A 38 9.62 4.55 -12.54
N ASN A 39 10.36 3.44 -12.67
CA ASN A 39 11.40 3.03 -11.72
C ASN A 39 12.62 3.97 -11.66
N ASP A 40 12.74 4.94 -12.57
CA ASP A 40 13.87 5.87 -12.59
C ASP A 40 13.71 7.03 -11.57
N ASP A 41 12.49 7.35 -11.14
CA ASP A 41 12.25 8.40 -10.13
C ASP A 41 12.27 7.84 -8.69
N LYS A 42 13.49 7.53 -8.25
CA LYS A 42 13.76 7.05 -6.88
C LYS A 42 13.32 8.03 -5.80
N GLN A 43 13.24 9.34 -6.10
CA GLN A 43 12.84 10.33 -5.11
C GLN A 43 11.36 10.21 -4.80
N TYR A 44 10.52 10.06 -5.83
CA TYR A 44 9.10 9.78 -5.62
C TYR A 44 8.89 8.54 -4.76
N ALA A 45 9.67 7.48 -5.01
CA ALA A 45 9.57 6.26 -4.22
C ALA A 45 9.89 6.51 -2.74
N ILE A 46 10.99 7.20 -2.45
CA ILE A 46 11.39 7.60 -1.10
C ILE A 46 10.30 8.44 -0.42
N ASP A 47 9.75 9.43 -1.11
CA ASP A 47 8.71 10.31 -0.55
C ASP A 47 7.41 9.54 -0.27
N ALA A 48 7.06 8.58 -1.12
CA ALA A 48 5.91 7.71 -0.91
C ALA A 48 6.11 6.78 0.30
N PHE A 49 7.30 6.18 0.47
CA PHE A 49 7.62 5.40 1.66
C PHE A 49 7.57 6.24 2.94
N ALA A 50 8.10 7.47 2.91
CA ALA A 50 8.05 8.39 4.04
C ALA A 50 6.61 8.74 4.45
N ARG A 51 5.72 8.97 3.47
CA ARG A 51 4.29 9.19 3.72
C ARG A 51 3.61 7.96 4.31
N PHE A 52 3.90 6.77 3.78
CA PHE A 52 3.37 5.53 4.31
C PHE A 52 3.82 5.28 5.77
N GLU A 53 5.09 5.54 6.08
CA GLU A 53 5.61 5.45 7.44
C GLU A 53 4.91 6.43 8.40
N ALA A 54 4.69 7.67 7.95
CA ALA A 54 3.99 8.68 8.73
C ALA A 54 2.56 8.23 9.10
N ILE A 55 1.84 7.61 8.16
CA ILE A 55 0.52 7.02 8.40
C ILE A 55 0.59 5.92 9.47
N MET A 56 1.58 5.03 9.40
CA MET A 56 1.74 3.96 10.39
C MET A 56 2.07 4.51 11.79
N ARG A 57 2.88 5.58 11.86
CA ARG A 57 3.21 6.27 13.10
C ARG A 57 1.98 6.92 13.73
N GLU A 58 1.19 7.64 12.94
CA GLU A 58 -0.07 8.25 13.37
C GLU A 58 -1.04 7.19 13.91
N ARG A 59 -1.22 6.10 13.16
CA ARG A 59 -2.07 4.97 13.58
C ARG A 59 -1.63 4.35 14.89
N SER A 60 -0.32 4.22 15.11
CA SER A 60 0.19 3.70 16.39
C SER A 60 -0.21 4.59 17.57
N VAL A 61 -0.22 5.91 17.38
CA VAL A 61 -0.71 6.85 18.41
C VAL A 61 -2.19 6.65 18.67
N LEU A 62 -3.01 6.60 17.61
CA LEU A 62 -4.46 6.38 17.72
C LEU A 62 -4.81 5.07 18.42
N PHE A 63 -4.08 3.99 18.11
CA PHE A 63 -4.33 2.66 18.68
C PHE A 63 -4.08 2.62 20.19
N ARG A 64 -3.07 3.36 20.66
CA ARG A 64 -2.75 3.49 22.09
C ARG A 64 -3.77 4.31 22.87
N GLN A 65 -4.55 5.15 22.20
CA GLN A 65 -5.59 5.98 22.83
C GLN A 65 -6.89 5.22 23.09
N CYS A 66 -7.04 4.01 22.54
CA CYS A 66 -8.19 3.16 22.80
C CYS A 66 -8.17 2.52 24.20
N ASN A 67 -9.33 2.08 24.69
CA ASN A 67 -9.47 1.34 25.94
C ASN A 67 -10.32 0.06 25.75
N PRO A 68 -9.71 -1.14 25.63
CA PRO A 68 -8.28 -1.39 25.72
C PRO A 68 -7.51 -0.87 24.49
N PRO A 69 -6.18 -0.61 24.61
CA PRO A 69 -5.34 -0.26 23.48
C PRO A 69 -5.45 -1.29 22.36
N ALA A 70 -5.69 -0.84 21.13
CA ALA A 70 -5.78 -1.72 19.99
C ALA A 70 -4.38 -2.18 19.56
N THR A 71 -4.26 -3.43 19.12
CA THR A 71 -3.02 -3.98 18.53
C THR A 71 -3.16 -4.23 17.04
N ARG A 72 -4.42 -4.27 16.54
CA ARG A 72 -4.76 -4.51 15.14
C ARG A 72 -5.75 -3.47 14.64
N LEU A 73 -5.72 -3.20 13.33
CA LEU A 73 -6.66 -2.31 12.66
C LEU A 73 -8.12 -2.72 12.89
N VAL A 74 -8.43 -4.02 12.83
CA VAL A 74 -9.79 -4.55 13.06
C VAL A 74 -10.26 -4.26 14.48
N GLU A 75 -9.39 -4.32 15.48
CA GLU A 75 -9.72 -4.01 16.87
C GLU A 75 -10.01 -2.52 17.02
N TYR A 76 -9.17 -1.66 16.44
CA TYR A 76 -9.37 -0.22 16.40
C TYR A 76 -10.70 0.16 15.73
N ASN A 77 -10.95 -0.34 14.51
CA ASN A 77 -12.14 0.01 13.73
C ASN A 77 -13.46 -0.43 14.37
N ARG A 78 -13.46 -1.45 15.25
CA ARG A 78 -14.67 -1.87 15.98
C ARG A 78 -15.15 -0.86 17.02
N GLN A 79 -14.26 0.00 17.50
CA GLN A 79 -14.54 0.97 18.58
C GLN A 79 -14.34 2.42 18.17
N ALA A 80 -13.76 2.68 16.99
CA ALA A 80 -13.51 4.03 16.49
C ALA A 80 -14.79 4.67 15.92
N ALA A 81 -15.03 5.94 16.26
CA ALA A 81 -16.09 6.74 15.64
C ALA A 81 -15.84 6.97 14.14
N GLN A 82 -14.57 6.96 13.72
CA GLN A 82 -14.14 7.06 12.33
C GLN A 82 -13.18 5.90 12.03
N PRO A 83 -13.66 4.84 11.36
CA PRO A 83 -12.80 3.72 10.96
C PRO A 83 -11.71 4.17 9.99
N LEU A 84 -10.54 3.55 10.11
CA LEU A 84 -9.41 3.80 9.22
C LEU A 84 -9.37 2.76 8.11
N PRO A 85 -9.02 3.16 6.87
CA PRO A 85 -8.88 2.21 5.76
C PRO A 85 -7.71 1.25 5.98
N CYS A 86 -7.78 0.07 5.39
CA CYS A 86 -6.59 -0.75 5.19
C CYS A 86 -5.66 -0.04 4.18
N CYS A 87 -4.38 0.06 4.48
CA CYS A 87 -3.37 0.57 3.53
C CYS A 87 -2.59 -0.63 2.99
N LEU A 88 -2.66 -0.86 1.68
CA LEU A 88 -1.93 -1.93 1.02
C LEU A 88 -0.89 -1.33 0.08
N MET A 89 0.37 -1.62 0.35
CA MET A 89 1.50 -1.25 -0.49
C MET A 89 1.95 -2.44 -1.31
N ILE A 90 1.99 -2.26 -2.63
CA ILE A 90 2.36 -3.28 -3.61
C ILE A 90 3.56 -2.75 -4.39
N VAL A 91 4.63 -3.53 -4.36
CA VAL A 91 5.82 -3.30 -5.18
C VAL A 91 5.89 -4.45 -6.15
N ASP A 92 5.55 -4.19 -7.41
CA ASP A 92 5.89 -5.13 -8.48
C ASP A 92 7.38 -4.95 -8.79
N LYS A 93 8.09 -6.04 -9.05
CA LYS A 93 9.48 -5.94 -9.49
C LYS A 93 9.68 -7.04 -10.50
N GLU A 94 9.89 -6.66 -11.76
CA GLU A 94 10.48 -7.59 -12.71
C GLU A 94 11.91 -7.89 -12.26
N VAL A 95 12.14 -9.11 -11.78
CA VAL A 95 13.50 -9.62 -11.59
C VAL A 95 14.06 -9.82 -12.99
N ALA A 96 14.91 -8.90 -13.45
CA ALA A 96 15.67 -9.09 -14.68
C ALA A 96 16.40 -10.44 -14.60
N ASN A 97 16.04 -11.39 -15.46
CA ASN A 97 16.85 -12.59 -15.65
C ASN A 97 18.25 -12.13 -16.05
N PRO A 98 19.33 -12.49 -15.32
CA PRO A 98 20.66 -12.20 -15.81
C PRO A 98 20.79 -12.85 -17.19
N PRO A 99 21.43 -12.18 -18.17
CA PRO A 99 21.69 -12.81 -19.45
C PRO A 99 22.40 -14.14 -19.16
N ILE A 100 21.84 -15.23 -19.66
CA ILE A 100 22.47 -16.54 -19.58
C ILE A 100 23.82 -16.37 -20.27
N GLY A 101 24.87 -16.23 -19.46
CA GLY A 101 26.24 -16.23 -19.95
C GLY A 101 26.47 -17.59 -20.58
N THR A 102 26.57 -17.63 -21.89
CA THR A 102 27.14 -18.77 -22.60
C THR A 102 28.55 -18.94 -22.07
N ILE A 103 28.76 -19.94 -21.22
CA ILE A 103 30.09 -20.44 -20.90
C ILE A 103 30.57 -21.13 -22.18
N CYS A 104 31.40 -20.43 -22.95
CA CYS A 104 32.28 -21.05 -23.94
C CYS A 104 33.49 -21.65 -23.22
#